data_AF-D5T0W6-F1
#
_entry.id   AF-D5T0W6-F1
#
_cell.length_a   1.000
_cell.length_b   1.000
_cell.length_c   1.000
_cell.angle_alpha   90.00
_cell.angle_beta   90.00
_cell.angle_gamma   90.00
#
_symmetry.space_group_name_H-M   'P 1'
#
loop_
_entity.id
_entity.type
_entity.pdbx_description
1 polymer ?
#
loop_
_entity_poly.entity_id
_entity_poly.type
_entity_poly.pdbx_seq_one_letter_code
_entity_poly.pdbx_strand_id
1 'polypeptide(L)'
;MKLEDYLDDSENSYRQTAKQRGQYKQAFDKRTVQQRQMRYQRNSKIRKLIKEDNVLELDLIAKHCNVSLSTIKRSLSEIGFHYRNGEVVK
;
A
#
# COMPACT_ATOMS: atom_id res chain seq x y z
N MET A 1 34.34 -5.69 -6.17
CA MET A 1 32.97 -5.64 -6.71
C MET A 1 32.03 -5.47 -5.53
N LYS A 2 31.40 -4.29 -5.38
CA LYS A 2 30.53 -4.02 -4.23
C LYS A 2 29.14 -4.60 -4.49
N LEU A 3 28.41 -4.96 -3.44
CA LEU A 3 27.05 -5.49 -3.53
C LEU A 3 26.09 -4.53 -4.27
N GLU A 4 26.39 -3.24 -4.21
CA GLU A 4 25.71 -2.14 -4.90
C GLU A 4 25.80 -2.27 -6.42
N ASP A 5 26.96 -2.70 -6.95
CA ASP A 5 27.18 -2.89 -8.40
C ASP A 5 26.38 -4.09 -8.95
N TYR A 6 26.15 -5.12 -8.11
CA TYR A 6 25.42 -6.34 -8.51
C TYR A 6 23.90 -6.10 -8.62
N LEU A 7 23.37 -5.19 -7.79
CA LEU A 7 21.95 -4.84 -7.82
C LEU A 7 21.62 -3.99 -9.04
N ASP A 8 22.50 -3.07 -9.44
CA ASP A 8 22.30 -2.23 -10.63
C ASP A 8 22.34 -3.04 -11.95
N ASP A 9 23.24 -4.03 -12.05
CA ASP A 9 23.34 -4.88 -13.23
C ASP A 9 22.18 -5.87 -13.36
N SER A 10 21.72 -6.44 -12.25
CA SER A 10 20.58 -7.37 -12.25
C SER A 10 19.26 -6.65 -12.57
N GLU A 11 19.05 -5.43 -12.05
CA GLU A 11 17.88 -4.63 -12.40
C GLU A 11 17.94 -4.20 -13.86
N ASN A 12 19.09 -3.75 -14.37
CA ASN A 12 19.24 -3.37 -15.77
C ASN A 12 19.06 -4.55 -16.74
N SER A 13 19.56 -5.74 -16.40
CA SER A 13 19.37 -6.96 -17.21
C SER A 13 17.90 -7.40 -17.27
N TYR A 14 17.18 -7.33 -16.14
CA TYR A 14 15.75 -7.67 -16.10
C TYR A 14 14.90 -6.64 -16.88
N ARG A 15 15.24 -5.36 -16.76
CA ARG A 15 14.61 -4.27 -17.50
C ARG A 15 14.89 -4.37 -19.01
N GLN A 16 16.11 -4.72 -19.44
CA GLN A 16 16.39 -4.92 -20.86
C GLN A 16 15.64 -6.12 -21.45
N THR A 17 15.59 -7.24 -20.72
CA THR A 17 14.91 -8.46 -21.17
C THR A 17 13.40 -8.27 -21.28
N ALA A 18 12.77 -7.54 -20.35
CA ALA A 18 11.34 -7.23 -20.41
C ALA A 18 10.99 -6.22 -21.53
N LYS A 19 11.93 -5.34 -21.90
CA LYS A 19 11.78 -4.34 -22.97
C LYS A 19 11.83 -4.98 -24.36
N GLN A 20 12.69 -5.98 -24.57
CA GLN A 20 12.79 -6.73 -25.84
C GLN A 20 11.58 -7.64 -26.13
N ARG A 21 10.79 -8.04 -25.12
CA ARG A 21 9.65 -8.97 -25.28
C ARG A 21 8.26 -8.33 -25.25
N GLY A 22 8.13 -7.00 -25.16
CA GLY A 22 6.84 -6.33 -24.98
C GLY A 22 6.13 -6.65 -23.66
N GLN A 23 6.82 -7.28 -22.70
CA GLN A 23 6.27 -7.80 -21.44
C GLN A 23 6.25 -6.78 -20.31
N TYR A 24 6.87 -5.60 -20.50
CA TYR A 24 6.87 -4.51 -19.53
C TYR A 24 5.45 -4.09 -19.11
N LYS A 25 4.54 -4.01 -20.08
CA LYS A 25 3.15 -3.63 -19.84
C LYS A 25 2.46 -4.64 -18.90
N GLN A 26 2.62 -5.94 -19.16
CA GLN A 26 2.06 -6.98 -18.30
C GLN A 26 2.64 -7.02 -16.88
N ALA A 27 3.95 -6.81 -16.72
CA ALA A 27 4.57 -6.77 -15.40
C ALA A 27 4.13 -5.52 -14.60
N PHE A 28 4.01 -4.37 -15.27
CA PHE A 28 3.49 -3.14 -14.70
C PHE A 28 2.01 -3.28 -14.31
N ASP A 29 1.19 -3.88 -15.18
CA ASP A 29 -0.23 -4.13 -14.93
C ASP A 29 -0.42 -5.08 -13.74
N LYS A 30 0.38 -6.17 -13.66
CA LYS A 30 0.36 -7.10 -12.52
C LYS A 30 0.72 -6.43 -11.20
N ARG A 31 1.79 -5.63 -11.16
CA ARG A 31 2.17 -4.83 -9.97
C ARG A 31 1.05 -3.88 -9.57
N THR A 32 0.43 -3.22 -10.55
CA THR A 32 -0.69 -2.30 -10.32
C THR A 32 -1.91 -3.01 -9.74
N VAL A 33 -2.25 -4.20 -10.26
CA VAL A 33 -3.35 -5.03 -9.74
C VAL A 33 -3.08 -5.49 -8.31
N GLN A 34 -1.87 -5.99 -8.02
CA GLN A 34 -1.51 -6.43 -6.68
C GLN A 34 -1.57 -5.28 -5.66
N GLN A 35 -1.09 -4.08 -6.04
CA GLN A 35 -1.20 -2.89 -5.20
C GLN A 35 -2.66 -2.48 -4.93
N ARG A 36 -3.53 -2.57 -5.94
CA ARG A 36 -4.97 -2.33 -5.77
C ARG A 36 -5.61 -3.34 -4.82
N GLN A 37 -5.23 -4.61 -4.92
CA GLN A 37 -5.74 -5.66 -4.04
C GLN A 37 -5.30 -5.45 -2.58
N MET A 38 -4.01 -5.16 -2.35
CA MET A 38 -3.50 -4.82 -1.01
C MET A 38 -4.19 -3.58 -0.43
N ARG A 39 -4.42 -2.56 -1.26
CA ARG A 39 -5.17 -1.35 -0.86
C ARG A 39 -6.62 -1.67 -0.49
N TYR A 40 -7.29 -2.51 -1.28
CA TYR A 40 -8.66 -2.94 -0.99
C TYR A 40 -8.75 -3.73 0.33
N GLN A 41 -7.84 -4.69 0.53
CA GLN A 41 -7.75 -5.46 1.78
C GLN A 41 -7.49 -4.56 2.99
N ARG A 42 -6.56 -3.60 2.87
CA ARG A 42 -6.30 -2.61 3.92
C ARG A 42 -7.55 -1.78 4.25
N ASN A 43 -8.20 -1.25 3.22
CA ASN A 43 -9.41 -0.43 3.39
C ASN A 43 -10.55 -1.23 4.04
N SER A 44 -10.71 -2.50 3.67
CA SER A 44 -11.67 -3.41 4.33
C SER A 44 -11.33 -3.63 5.80
N LYS A 45 -10.06 -3.91 6.12
CA LYS A 45 -9.58 -4.08 7.50
C LYS A 45 -9.80 -2.82 8.36
N ILE A 46 -9.51 -1.63 7.82
CA ILE A 46 -9.75 -0.37 8.51
C ILE A 46 -11.25 -0.17 8.80
N ARG A 47 -12.13 -0.47 7.83
CA ARG A 47 -13.59 -0.39 8.04
C ARG A 47 -14.03 -1.31 9.18
N LYS A 48 -13.50 -2.54 9.23
CA LYS A 48 -13.80 -3.51 10.29
C LYS A 48 -13.38 -2.98 11.66
N LEU A 49 -12.15 -2.51 11.78
CA LEU A 49 -11.61 -1.94 13.03
C LEU A 49 -12.49 -0.80 13.56
N ILE A 50 -12.95 0.10 12.68
CA ILE A 50 -13.76 1.27 13.08
C ILE A 50 -15.20 0.87 13.42
N LYS A 51 -15.83 0.03 12.59
CA LYS A 51 -17.27 -0.27 12.69
C LYS A 51 -17.59 -1.39 13.66
N GLU A 52 -16.79 -2.46 13.66
CA GLU A 52 -17.05 -3.66 14.45
C GLU A 52 -16.26 -3.63 15.75
N ASP A 53 -14.96 -3.33 15.69
CA ASP A 53 -14.08 -3.36 16.86
C ASP A 53 -14.03 -2.01 17.62
N ASN A 54 -14.73 -0.98 17.11
CA ASN A 54 -14.80 0.37 17.66
C ASN A 54 -13.44 1.04 17.95
N VAL A 55 -12.41 0.69 17.18
CA VAL A 55 -11.08 1.31 17.25
C VAL A 55 -11.09 2.62 16.48
N LEU A 56 -11.03 3.74 17.20
CA LEU A 56 -11.14 5.09 16.60
C LEU A 56 -9.81 5.85 16.58
N GLU A 57 -8.86 5.54 17.47
CA GLU A 57 -7.56 6.21 17.46
C GLU A 57 -6.74 5.85 16.21
N LEU A 58 -6.26 6.87 15.50
CA LEU A 58 -5.48 6.68 14.26
C LEU A 58 -4.19 5.90 14.50
N ASP A 59 -3.54 6.10 15.64
CA ASP A 59 -2.29 5.41 16.00
C ASP A 59 -2.51 3.92 16.22
N LEU A 60 -3.60 3.53 16.88
CA LEU A 60 -3.98 2.14 17.06
C LEU A 60 -4.31 1.48 15.72
N ILE A 61 -5.09 2.15 14.87
CA ILE A 61 -5.40 1.65 13.52
C ILE A 61 -4.11 1.46 12.71
N ALA A 62 -3.18 2.42 12.77
CA ALA A 62 -1.88 2.34 12.09
C ALA A 62 -1.06 1.14 12.55
N LYS A 63 -0.98 0.89 13.87
CA LYS A 63 -0.33 -0.29 14.46
C LYS A 63 -1.00 -1.59 14.01
N HIS A 64 -2.33 -1.68 14.06
CA HIS A 64 -3.06 -2.89 13.62
C HIS A 64 -2.87 -3.20 12.13
N CYS A 65 -2.76 -2.17 11.30
CA CYS A 65 -2.52 -2.32 9.87
C CYS A 65 -1.03 -2.40 9.50
N ASN A 66 -0.12 -2.19 10.44
CA ASN A 66 1.32 -2.09 10.24
C ASN A 66 1.71 -1.13 9.10
N VAL A 67 1.12 0.07 9.10
CA VAL A 67 1.36 1.12 8.10
C VAL A 67 1.51 2.49 8.77
N SER A 68 2.03 3.47 8.04
CA SER A 68 2.16 4.83 8.55
C SER A 68 0.80 5.51 8.78
N LEU A 69 0.78 6.49 9.68
CA LEU A 69 -0.37 7.39 9.90
C LEU A 69 -0.82 8.08 8.62
N SER A 70 0.12 8.53 7.78
CA SER A 70 -0.19 9.16 6.48
C SER A 70 -0.96 8.20 5.57
N THR A 71 -0.62 6.91 5.59
CA THR A 71 -1.32 5.87 4.84
C THR A 71 -2.74 5.67 5.37
N ILE A 72 -2.92 5.65 6.70
CA ILE A 72 -4.24 5.57 7.32
C ILE A 72 -5.10 6.77 6.96
N LYS A 73 -4.60 8.00 7.11
CA LYS A 73 -5.31 9.24 6.76
C LYS A 73 -5.80 9.22 5.30
N ARG A 74 -4.91 8.81 4.38
CA ARG A 74 -5.28 8.63 2.98
C ARG A 74 -6.36 7.57 2.82
N SER A 75 -6.17 6.38 3.39
CA SER A 75 -7.17 5.32 3.35
C SER A 75 -8.53 5.78 3.88
N LEU A 76 -8.60 6.49 5.01
CA LEU A 76 -9.84 7.03 5.58
C LEU A 76 -10.58 7.94 4.59
N SER A 77 -9.87 8.85 3.92
CA SER A 77 -10.48 9.70 2.88
C SER A 77 -11.06 8.87 1.73
N GLU A 78 -10.39 7.78 1.34
CA GLU A 78 -10.84 6.89 0.26
C GLU A 78 -12.07 6.05 0.66
N ILE A 79 -12.24 5.74 1.95
CA ILE A 79 -13.39 4.98 2.46
C ILE A 79 -14.52 5.86 3.03
N GLY A 80 -14.38 7.19 2.96
CA GLY A 80 -15.40 8.15 3.37
C GLY A 80 -15.49 8.38 4.88
N PHE A 81 -14.38 8.20 5.61
CA PHE A 81 -14.31 8.52 7.03
C PHE A 81 -13.57 9.83 7.26
N HIS A 82 -14.01 10.57 8.28
CA HIS A 82 -13.36 11.78 8.74
C HIS A 82 -12.58 11.51 10.03
N TYR A 83 -11.63 12.38 10.33
CA TYR A 83 -10.86 12.31 11.57
C TYR A 83 -10.63 13.70 12.13
N ARG A 84 -10.56 13.81 13.46
CA ARG A 84 -10.29 15.04 14.21
C ARG A 84 -9.48 14.67 15.45
N ASN A 85 -8.50 15.49 15.81
CA ASN A 85 -7.68 15.32 17.03
C ASN A 85 -7.04 13.92 17.17
N GLY A 86 -6.68 13.26 16.07
CA GLY A 86 -6.06 11.93 16.12
C GLY A 86 -7.05 10.76 16.17
N GLU A 87 -8.34 11.02 16.09
CA GLU A 87 -9.39 10.00 16.16
C GLU A 87 -10.32 10.07 14.94
N VAL A 88 -10.88 8.92 14.57
CA VAL A 88 -11.93 8.79 13.56
C VAL A 88 -13.25 9.31 14.13
N VAL A 89 -13.86 10.25 13.43
CA VAL A 89 -15.19 10.78 13.75
C VAL A 89 -16.21 10.00 12.93
N LYS A 90 -17.16 9.35 13.61
CA LYS A 90 -18.28 8.63 12.98
C LYS A 90 -19.31 9.60 12.41
#